data_AF-A0A0G1M384-F1
#
_entry.id   AF-A0A0G1M384-F1
#
_cell.length_a   1.000
_cell.length_b   1.000
_cell.length_c   1.000
_cell.angle_alpha   90.00
_cell.angle_beta   90.00
_cell.angle_gamma   90.00
#
_symmetry.space_group_name_H-M   'P 1'
#
loop_
_entity.id
_entity.type
_entity.pdbx_description
1 polymer ?
#
loop_
_entity_poly.entity_id
_entity_poly.type
_entity_poly.pdbx_seq_one_letter_code
_entity_poly.pdbx_strand_id
1 'polypeptide(L)'
;MKQLAQITGIDDPVGTKFPIADYADLPGLIVSRLLTFAIIGAGLFFFVRLISAGYSYLTSLGEPAKIQSATKELTNAVIGLLVIISSYFIIQIIEVVFGFNILKP
;
A
#
# COMPACT_ATOMS: atom_id res chain seq x y z
N MET A 1 -40.77 -30.83 10.28
CA MET A 1 -40.20 -29.75 9.43
C MET A 1 -39.48 -28.69 10.26
N LYS A 2 -38.50 -29.07 11.11
CA LYS A 2 -37.66 -28.13 11.89
C LYS A 2 -36.17 -28.49 11.88
N GLN A 3 -35.72 -29.38 11.00
CA GLN A 3 -34.32 -29.83 10.92
C GLN A 3 -33.53 -29.21 9.76
N LEU A 4 -34.01 -28.13 9.14
CA LEU A 4 -33.30 -27.48 8.01
C LEU A 4 -32.58 -26.18 8.40
N ALA A 5 -32.58 -25.79 9.68
CA ALA A 5 -31.92 -24.56 10.15
C ALA A 5 -30.51 -24.78 10.73
N GLN A 6 -29.96 -26.01 10.69
CA GLN A 6 -28.67 -26.35 11.30
C GLN A 6 -27.56 -26.75 10.32
N ILE A 7 -27.73 -26.53 9.01
CA ILE A 7 -26.68 -26.72 8.00
C ILE A 7 -26.08 -25.39 7.55
N THR A 8 -25.71 -24.55 8.52
CA THR A 8 -24.83 -23.39 8.32
C THR A 8 -23.57 -23.45 9.19
N GLY A 9 -23.38 -24.53 9.95
CA GLY A 9 -22.13 -24.80 10.66
C GLY A 9 -21.24 -25.75 9.87
N ILE A 10 -20.60 -25.26 8.81
CA ILE A 10 -19.30 -25.80 8.43
C ILE A 10 -18.29 -24.87 9.10
N ASP A 11 -17.94 -25.20 10.34
CA ASP A 11 -16.78 -24.64 11.02
C ASP A 11 -15.56 -25.24 10.34
N ASP A 12 -15.04 -24.53 9.33
CA ASP A 12 -13.76 -24.87 8.71
C ASP A 12 -12.66 -24.79 9.80
N PRO A 13 -12.02 -25.91 10.21
CA PRO A 13 -11.01 -25.91 11.27
C PRO A 13 -9.67 -25.36 10.78
N VAL A 14 -9.63 -24.84 9.56
CA VAL A 14 -8.51 -24.11 8.99
C VAL A 14 -9.05 -22.73 8.67
N GLY A 15 -8.56 -21.70 9.38
CA GLY A 15 -8.92 -20.29 9.18
C GLY A 15 -8.58 -19.71 7.80
N THR A 16 -8.56 -20.53 6.76
CA THR A 16 -8.73 -20.10 5.38
C THR A 16 -10.18 -19.69 5.20
N LYS A 17 -10.46 -18.43 5.58
CA LYS A 17 -11.49 -17.65 4.91
C LYS A 17 -11.13 -17.69 3.42
N PHE A 18 -11.69 -18.62 2.68
CA PHE A 18 -11.86 -18.46 1.25
C PHE A 18 -13.08 -17.55 1.14
N PRO A 19 -12.92 -16.22 0.95
CA PRO A 19 -14.06 -15.37 0.66
C PRO A 19 -14.77 -15.92 -0.57
N ILE A 20 -15.89 -16.59 -0.34
CA ILE A 20 -16.99 -16.63 -1.29
C ILE A 20 -17.33 -15.17 -1.53
N ALA A 21 -16.83 -14.65 -2.65
CA ALA A 21 -16.94 -13.25 -2.98
C ALA A 21 -18.41 -12.88 -3.09
N ASP A 22 -18.93 -12.22 -2.06
CA ASP A 22 -20.10 -11.39 -2.23
C ASP A 22 -19.71 -10.34 -3.28
N TYR A 23 -20.53 -10.18 -4.33
CA TYR A 23 -20.16 -9.34 -5.46
C TYR A 23 -19.90 -7.87 -5.06
N ALA A 24 -20.37 -7.47 -3.87
CA ALA A 24 -20.11 -6.19 -3.25
C ALA A 24 -18.68 -6.01 -2.69
N ASP A 25 -17.98 -7.10 -2.34
CA ASP A 25 -16.66 -7.07 -1.66
C ASP A 25 -15.48 -7.32 -2.62
N LEU A 26 -15.77 -7.76 -3.85
CA LEU A 26 -14.79 -7.89 -4.94
C LEU A 26 -13.91 -6.65 -5.14
N PRO A 27 -14.45 -5.42 -5.23
CA PRO A 27 -13.61 -4.23 -5.39
C PRO A 27 -12.70 -3.98 -4.18
N GLY A 28 -13.16 -4.25 -2.95
CA GLY A 28 -12.36 -4.06 -1.74
C GLY A 28 -11.16 -5.01 -1.66
N LEU A 29 -11.35 -6.28 -2.01
CA LEU A 29 -10.30 -7.30 -2.00
C LEU A 29 -9.20 -7.00 -3.04
N ILE A 30 -9.60 -6.59 -4.24
CA ILE A 30 -8.67 -6.25 -5.33
C ILE A 30 -7.85 -5.02 -4.96
N VAL A 31 -8.52 -3.98 -4.41
CA VAL A 31 -7.85 -2.75 -3.99
C VAL A 31 -6.85 -3.03 -2.87
N SER A 32 -7.21 -3.79 -1.83
CA SER A 32 -6.30 -4.10 -0.71
C SER A 32 -5.06 -4.86 -1.16
N ARG A 33 -5.23 -5.89 -2.01
CA ARG A 33 -4.11 -6.64 -2.60
C ARG A 33 -3.21 -5.74 -3.43
N LEU A 34 -3.78 -4.94 -4.35
CA LEU A 34 -3.02 -4.02 -5.18
C LEU A 34 -2.26 -2.98 -4.35
N LEU A 35 -2.89 -2.43 -3.31
CA LEU A 35 -2.26 -1.46 -2.42
C LEU A 35 -1.06 -2.06 -1.70
N THR A 36 -1.19 -3.28 -1.17
CA THR A 36 -0.09 -3.95 -0.47
C THR A 36 1.11 -4.16 -1.40
N PHE A 37 0.88 -4.66 -2.61
CA PHE A 37 1.94 -4.79 -3.62
C PHE A 37 2.52 -3.43 -4.04
N ALA A 38 1.67 -2.41 -4.22
CA ALA A 38 2.08 -1.08 -4.61
C ALA A 38 2.92 -0.40 -3.54
N ILE A 39 2.57 -0.53 -2.25
CA ILE A 39 3.34 0.07 -1.14
C ILE A 39 4.74 -0.55 -1.06
N ILE A 40 4.85 -1.88 -1.16
CA ILE A 40 6.14 -2.58 -1.15
C ILE A 40 6.97 -2.20 -2.38
N GLY A 41 6.38 -2.25 -3.57
CA GLY A 41 7.05 -1.92 -4.82
C GLY A 41 7.48 -0.45 -4.90
N ALA A 42 6.60 0.46 -4.48
CA ALA A 42 6.88 1.89 -4.46
C ALA A 42 7.96 2.22 -3.42
N GLY A 43 7.92 1.62 -2.22
CA GLY A 43 8.96 1.82 -1.21
C GLY A 43 10.36 1.46 -1.73
N LEU A 44 10.49 0.31 -2.41
CA LEU A 44 11.76 -0.10 -3.02
C LEU A 44 12.18 0.83 -4.18
N PHE A 45 11.23 1.20 -5.04
CA PHE A 45 11.49 2.10 -6.16
C PHE A 45 11.98 3.47 -5.69
N PHE A 46 11.29 4.09 -4.71
CA PHE A 46 11.69 5.36 -4.13
C PHE A 46 13.02 5.29 -3.41
N PHE A 47 13.32 4.17 -2.74
CA PHE A 47 14.62 3.96 -2.09
C PHE A 47 15.77 3.99 -3.11
N VAL A 48 15.66 3.25 -4.23
CA VAL A 48 16.67 3.26 -5.29
C VAL A 48 16.80 4.66 -5.90
N ARG A 49 15.69 5.37 -6.09
CA ARG A 49 15.71 6.73 -6.65
C ARG A 49 16.34 7.76 -5.72
N LEU A 50 16.12 7.64 -4.41
CA LEU A 50 16.77 8.47 -3.41
C LEU A 50 18.30 8.32 -3.47
N ILE A 51 18.80 7.08 -3.57
CA ILE A 51 20.23 6.80 -3.68
C ILE A 51 20.80 7.38 -4.99
N SER A 52 20.11 7.16 -6.11
CA SER A 52 20.53 7.70 -7.42
C SER A 52 20.57 9.23 -7.41
N ALA A 53 19.57 9.87 -6.82
CA ALA A 53 19.50 11.33 -6.73
C ALA A 53 20.60 11.88 -5.81
N GLY A 54 20.86 11.22 -4.68
CA GLY A 54 21.97 11.57 -3.77
C GLY A 54 23.34 11.42 -4.44
N TYR A 55 23.54 10.33 -5.18
CA TYR A 55 24.77 10.13 -5.95
C TYR A 55 24.95 11.21 -7.02
N SER A 56 23.89 11.54 -7.76
CA SER A 56 23.88 12.63 -8.75
C SER A 56 24.22 13.98 -8.10
N TYR A 57 23.66 14.26 -6.92
CA TYR A 57 23.95 15.49 -6.17
C TYR A 57 25.43 15.57 -5.77
N LEU A 58 26.00 14.49 -5.22
CA LEU A 58 27.40 14.42 -4.82
C LEU A 58 28.37 14.53 -6.01
N THR A 59 27.99 13.95 -7.17
CA THR A 59 28.82 13.94 -8.39
C THR A 59 28.60 15.16 -9.29
N SER A 60 27.79 16.13 -8.87
CA SER A 60 27.51 17.34 -9.65
C SER A 60 28.70 18.30 -9.76
N LEU A 61 29.81 18.07 -9.04
CA LEU A 61 31.07 18.82 -9.13
C LEU A 61 30.94 20.35 -9.10
N GLY A 62 29.91 20.88 -8.43
CA GLY A 62 29.65 22.32 -8.33
C GLY A 62 29.00 22.95 -9.58
N GLU A 63 28.59 22.16 -10.58
CA GLU A 63 27.81 22.66 -11.70
C GLU A 63 26.37 22.99 -11.24
N PRO A 64 25.93 24.26 -11.30
CA PRO A 64 24.66 24.68 -10.71
C PRO A 64 23.45 24.01 -11.37
N ALA A 65 23.51 23.70 -12.66
CA ALA A 65 22.41 23.04 -13.37
C ALA A 65 22.20 21.59 -12.87
N LYS A 66 23.28 20.84 -12.67
CA LYS A 66 23.21 19.47 -12.13
C LYS A 66 22.79 19.44 -10.67
N ILE A 67 23.31 20.35 -9.86
CA ILE A 67 22.89 20.51 -8.45
C ILE A 67 21.37 20.77 -8.38
N GLN A 68 20.86 21.69 -9.21
CA GLN A 68 19.43 22.01 -9.21
C GLN A 68 18.58 20.82 -9.67
N SER A 69 19.01 20.10 -10.71
CA SER A 69 18.31 18.90 -11.18
C SER A 69 18.29 17.79 -10.13
N ALA A 70 19.43 17.48 -9.52
CA ALA A 70 19.54 16.47 -8.48
C ALA A 70 18.73 16.84 -7.23
N THR A 71 18.71 18.12 -6.86
CA THR A 71 17.87 18.62 -5.74
C THR A 71 16.38 18.42 -6.03
N LYS A 72 15.93 18.72 -7.26
CA LYS A 72 14.54 18.47 -7.67
C LYS A 72 14.20 16.98 -7.62
N GLU A 73 15.10 16.12 -8.10
CA GLU A 73 14.91 14.67 -8.04
C GLU A 73 14.83 14.18 -6.59
N LEU A 74 15.69 14.68 -5.70
CA LEU A 74 15.68 14.36 -4.28
C LEU A 74 14.35 14.78 -3.62
N THR A 75 13.90 16.01 -3.86
CA THR A 75 12.62 16.51 -3.32
C THR A 75 11.45 15.68 -3.82
N ASN A 76 11.42 15.32 -5.09
CA ASN A 76 10.37 14.46 -5.66
C ASN A 76 10.37 13.06 -5.01
N ALA A 77 11.56 12.49 -4.77
CA ALA A 77 11.69 11.21 -4.10
C ALA A 77 11.17 11.27 -2.65
N VAL A 78 11.49 12.34 -1.92
CA VAL A 78 11.02 12.56 -0.54
C VAL A 78 9.50 12.76 -0.50
N ILE A 79 8.94 13.57 -1.40
CA ILE A 79 7.49 13.79 -1.49
C ILE A 79 6.77 12.46 -1.78
N GLY A 80 7.27 11.65 -2.71
CA GLY A 80 6.66 10.37 -3.03
C GLY A 80 6.69 9.39 -1.86
N LEU A 81 7.78 9.35 -1.09
CA LEU A 81 7.83 8.57 0.15
C LEU A 81 6.80 9.06 1.17
N LEU A 82 6.68 10.39 1.32
CA LEU A 82 5.71 11.00 2.23
C LEU A 82 4.26 10.70 1.83
N VAL A 83 3.97 10.60 0.54
CA VAL A 83 2.65 10.18 0.02
C VAL A 83 2.34 8.73 0.41
N ILE A 84 3.30 7.81 0.30
CA ILE A 84 3.11 6.40 0.71
C ILE A 84 2.80 6.31 2.19
N ILE A 85 3.56 7.03 3.02
CA ILE A 85 3.33 7.09 4.47
C ILE A 85 1.95 7.68 4.76
N SER A 86 1.58 8.80 4.11
CA SER A 86 0.27 9.43 4.29
C SER A 86 -0.89 8.54 3.85
N SER A 87 -0.70 7.75 2.78
CA SER A 87 -1.68 6.78 2.30
C SER A 87 -2.01 5.75 3.39
N TYR A 88 -1.00 5.24 4.09
CA TYR A 88 -1.21 4.32 5.22
C TYR A 88 -2.09 4.93 6.32
N PHE A 89 -1.82 6.18 6.70
CA PHE A 89 -2.64 6.89 7.70
C PHE A 89 -4.08 7.10 7.24
N ILE A 90 -4.29 7.46 5.97
CA ILE A 90 -5.63 7.63 5.40
C ILE A 90 -6.42 6.32 5.49
N ILE A 91 -5.79 5.20 5.12
CA ILE A 91 -6.45 3.89 5.18
C ILE A 91 -6.80 3.55 6.63
N GLN A 92 -5.89 3.77 7.58
CA GLN A 92 -6.15 3.53 9.00
C GLN A 92 -7.34 4.34 9.53
N ILE A 93 -7.50 5.60 9.08
CA ILE A 93 -8.67 6.42 9.43
C ILE A 93 -9.95 5.81 8.83
N ILE A 94 -9.91 5.36 7.58
CA ILE A 94 -11.04 4.69 6.92
C ILE A 94 -11.41 3.41 7.68
N GLU A 95 -10.44 2.60 8.12
CA GLU A 95 -10.69 1.39 8.90
C GLU A 95 -11.41 1.69 10.22
N VAL A 96 -11.01 2.75 10.92
CA VAL A 96 -11.62 3.16 12.19
C VAL A 96 -13.03 3.71 11.99
N VAL A 97 -13.27 4.48 10.92
CA VAL A 97 -14.58 5.09 10.65
C VAL A 97 -15.60 4.06 10.14
N PHE A 98 -15.16 3.14 9.28
CA PHE A 98 -16.04 2.14 8.65
C PHE A 98 -16.07 0.80 9.38
N GLY A 99 -15.14 0.53 10.31
CA GLY A 99 -15.12 -0.67 11.13
C GLY A 99 -14.61 -1.94 10.43
N PHE A 100 -13.97 -1.81 9.25
CA PHE A 100 -13.42 -2.92 8.48
C PHE A 100 -11.88 -2.88 8.48
N ASN A 101 -11.21 -4.02 8.68
CA ASN A 101 -9.75 -4.12 8.59
C ASN A 101 -9.35 -4.50 7.16
N ILE A 102 -8.80 -3.54 6.42
CA ILE A 102 -8.44 -3.66 5.00
C ILE A 102 -6.95 -3.99 4.87
N LEU A 103 -6.14 -3.59 5.85
CA LEU A 103 -4.69 -3.76 5.88
C LEU A 103 -4.23 -5.10 6.48
N LYS A 104 -5.15 -5.84 7.13
CA LYS A 104 -4.89 -7.18 7.72
C LYS A 104 -6.14 -8.06 7.57
N PRO A 105 -6.12 -9.09 6.72
CA PRO A 105 -7.24 -10.04 6.59
C PRO A 105 -7.44 -10.94 7.83
#